data_AF-A0A843H7D4-F1
#
_entry.id   AF-A0A843H7D4-F1
#
_cell.length_a   1.000
_cell.length_b   1.000
_cell.length_c   1.000
_cell.angle_alpha   90.00
_cell.angle_beta   90.00
_cell.angle_gamma   90.00
#
_symmetry.space_group_name_H-M   'P 1'
#
loop_
_entity.id
_entity.type
_entity.pdbx_description
1 polymer ?
#
loop_
_entity_poly.entity_id
_entity_poly.type
_entity_poly.pdbx_seq_one_letter_code
_entity_poly.pdbx_strand_id
1 'polypeptide(L)'
;MKAKAQKIGDGVYWIGVLDWDIRSYHGYTLDGTTYNAYIVFGEKVAIIDNAYPGKTEEMMARIEDAFEQEGREMKVDYIVQNHV
;
A
#
# COMPACT_ATOMS: atom_id res chain seq x y z
N MET A 1 -8.25 -8.09 -9.05
CA MET A 1 -6.79 -8.29 -9.10
C MET A 1 -6.37 -9.17 -7.92
N LYS A 2 -5.23 -9.88 -7.97
CA LYS A 2 -4.62 -10.52 -6.80
C LYS A 2 -3.20 -9.98 -6.65
N ALA A 3 -2.86 -9.46 -5.47
CA ALA A 3 -1.53 -8.95 -5.15
C ALA A 3 -1.23 -9.23 -3.68
N LYS A 4 0.01 -9.62 -3.36
CA LYS A 4 0.39 -10.03 -2.00
C LYS A 4 0.97 -8.88 -1.19
N ALA A 5 0.47 -8.64 0.02
CA ALA A 5 1.15 -7.77 0.95
C ALA A 5 2.49 -8.37 1.39
N GLN A 6 3.51 -7.52 1.50
CA GLN A 6 4.83 -7.95 1.95
C GLN A 6 4.98 -7.57 3.43
N LYS A 7 5.09 -8.57 4.32
CA LYS A 7 5.40 -8.33 5.72
C LYS A 7 6.83 -7.76 5.83
N ILE A 8 6.97 -6.64 6.54
CA ILE A 8 8.25 -5.95 6.78
C ILE A 8 8.60 -5.84 8.27
N GLY A 9 7.64 -6.17 9.14
CA GLY A 9 7.79 -6.26 10.58
C GLY A 9 6.56 -6.94 11.18
N ASP A 10 6.60 -7.24 12.47
CA ASP A 10 5.43 -7.82 13.13
C ASP A 10 4.25 -6.84 13.13
N GLY A 11 3.13 -7.29 12.56
CA GLY A 11 1.96 -6.44 12.31
C GLY A 11 2.19 -5.32 11.30
N VAL A 12 3.27 -5.30 10.53
CA VAL A 12 3.57 -4.22 9.58
C VAL A 12 3.80 -4.78 8.18
N TYR A 13 3.04 -4.27 7.22
CA TYR A 13 3.08 -4.70 5.83
C TYR A 13 3.26 -3.53 4.88
N TRP A 14 4.03 -3.77 3.83
CA TRP A 14 3.99 -2.95 2.62
C TRP A 14 2.80 -3.39 1.75
N ILE A 15 1.98 -2.41 1.38
CA ILE A 15 0.76 -2.55 0.57
C ILE A 15 0.78 -1.60 -0.63
N GLY A 16 1.95 -1.11 -1.01
CA GLY A 16 2.12 -0.12 -2.09
C GLY A 16 1.82 -0.66 -3.48
N VAL A 17 2.08 0.20 -4.47
CA VAL A 17 1.83 -0.08 -5.88
C VAL A 17 3.12 0.01 -6.68
N LEU A 18 3.29 -0.94 -7.59
CA LEU A 18 4.41 -0.98 -8.52
C LEU A 18 3.99 -0.30 -9.83
N ASP A 19 4.49 0.91 -10.07
CA ASP A 19 4.25 1.62 -11.33
C ASP A 19 5.36 1.28 -12.32
N TRP A 20 5.23 0.11 -12.94
CA TRP A 20 6.24 -0.48 -13.82
C TRP A 20 6.52 0.35 -15.08
N ASP A 21 5.52 1.08 -15.57
CA ASP A 21 5.52 1.63 -16.92
C ASP A 21 5.84 3.14 -16.98
N ILE A 22 5.81 3.84 -15.84
CA ILE A 22 6.12 5.27 -15.82
C ILE A 22 7.59 5.50 -16.18
N ARG A 23 7.83 6.46 -17.10
CA ARG A 23 9.18 6.78 -17.60
C ARG A 23 9.63 8.22 -17.35
N SER A 24 8.70 9.09 -16.93
CA SER A 24 8.98 10.48 -16.62
C SER A 24 8.05 10.98 -15.52
N TYR A 25 8.60 11.68 -14.54
CA TYR A 25 7.85 12.30 -13.46
C TYR A 25 8.60 13.53 -12.96
N HIS A 26 7.94 14.70 -12.90
CA HIS A 26 8.54 15.96 -12.43
C HIS A 26 9.88 16.35 -13.11
N GLY A 27 10.03 16.03 -14.40
CA GLY A 27 11.24 16.35 -15.17
C GLY A 27 12.40 15.37 -14.98
N TYR A 28 12.22 14.32 -14.17
CA TYR A 28 13.16 13.21 -14.04
C TYR A 28 12.75 12.05 -14.95
N THR A 29 13.75 11.41 -15.58
CA THR A 29 13.57 10.11 -16.26
C THR A 29 13.77 8.98 -15.26
N LEU A 30 12.97 7.92 -15.38
CA LEU A 30 13.00 6.75 -14.50
C LEU A 30 12.59 5.48 -15.25
N ASP A 31 12.95 4.31 -14.74
CA ASP A 31 12.59 3.01 -15.29
C ASP A 31 11.49 2.33 -14.45
N GLY A 32 10.46 3.10 -14.12
CA GLY A 32 9.41 2.72 -13.17
C GLY A 32 9.65 3.27 -11.77
N THR A 33 8.62 3.22 -10.93
CA THR A 33 8.69 3.65 -9.53
C THR A 33 7.68 2.88 -8.69
N THR A 34 7.63 3.20 -7.39
CA THR A 34 6.65 2.66 -6.45
C THR A 34 5.94 3.78 -5.71
N TYR A 35 4.63 3.66 -5.53
CA TYR A 35 3.89 4.44 -4.54
C TYR A 35 3.81 3.59 -3.27
N ASN A 36 4.72 3.84 -2.32
CA ASN A 36 4.81 3.05 -1.11
C ASN A 36 3.73 3.48 -0.12
N ALA A 37 2.91 2.51 0.27
CA ALA A 37 1.95 2.64 1.35
C ALA A 37 2.12 1.47 2.31
N TYR A 38 1.72 1.67 3.57
CA TYR A 38 1.91 0.69 4.63
C TYR A 38 0.63 0.49 5.41
N ILE A 39 0.45 -0.71 5.94
CA ILE A 39 -0.60 -1.02 6.92
C ILE A 39 0.03 -1.55 8.19
N VAL A 40 -0.45 -1.03 9.32
CA VAL A 40 0.03 -1.35 10.66
C VAL A 40 -1.13 -1.90 11.48
N PHE A 41 -0.96 -3.12 11.98
CA PHE A 41 -1.91 -3.85 12.80
C PHE A 41 -1.52 -3.75 14.27
N GLY A 42 -2.26 -2.93 15.02
CA GLY A 42 -2.24 -2.91 16.49
C GLY A 42 -3.63 -3.21 17.04
N GLU A 43 -3.94 -2.64 18.22
CA GLU A 43 -5.33 -2.58 18.74
C GLU A 43 -6.27 -1.97 17.69
N LYS A 44 -5.77 -0.97 16.96
CA LYS A 44 -6.40 -0.36 15.81
C LYS A 44 -5.53 -0.54 14.56
N VAL A 45 -6.16 -0.55 13.39
CA VAL A 45 -5.48 -0.71 12.10
C VAL A 45 -5.32 0.65 11.44
N ALA A 46 -4.09 0.99 11.09
CA ALA A 46 -3.77 2.24 10.39
C ALA A 46 -3.16 1.97 9.02
N ILE A 47 -3.61 2.72 8.01
CA ILE A 47 -2.94 2.83 6.72
C ILE A 47 -2.12 4.12 6.71
N ILE A 48 -0.89 4.04 6.21
CA ILE A 48 0.04 5.15 6.04
C ILE A 48 0.25 5.37 4.54
N ASP A 49 -0.13 6.56 4.09
CA ASP A 49 -0.18 7.00 2.69
C ASP A 49 -1.03 6.10 1.78
N ASN A 50 -0.96 6.36 0.47
CA ASN A 50 -1.71 5.65 -0.56
C ASN A 50 -0.99 5.76 -1.92
N ALA A 51 -1.70 5.53 -3.01
CA ALA A 51 -1.17 5.50 -4.37
C ALA A 51 -1.81 6.56 -5.27
N TYR A 52 -1.13 6.83 -6.40
CA TYR A 52 -1.57 7.77 -7.41
C TYR A 52 -2.99 7.46 -7.95
N PRO A 53 -3.78 8.48 -8.34
CA PRO A 53 -5.11 8.26 -8.92
C PRO A 53 -5.12 7.25 -10.07
N GLY A 54 -6.04 6.28 -10.01
CA GLY A 54 -6.17 5.21 -11.01
C GLY A 54 -5.21 4.02 -10.83
N LYS A 55 -4.36 4.01 -9.80
CA LYS A 55 -3.43 2.93 -9.49
C LYS A 55 -3.79 2.16 -8.21
N THR A 56 -4.98 2.36 -7.64
CA THR A 56 -5.35 1.88 -6.31
C THR A 56 -5.81 0.42 -6.24
N GLU A 57 -6.15 -0.23 -7.36
CA GLU A 57 -6.61 -1.64 -7.33
C GLU A 57 -5.55 -2.59 -6.78
N GLU A 58 -4.28 -2.34 -7.08
CA GLU A 58 -3.16 -3.14 -6.55
C GLU A 58 -2.99 -2.95 -5.05
N MET A 59 -3.11 -1.71 -4.58
CA MET A 59 -3.09 -1.39 -3.15
C MET A 59 -4.25 -2.08 -2.42
N MET A 60 -5.48 -2.02 -2.96
CA MET A 60 -6.64 -2.66 -2.36
C MET A 60 -6.48 -4.18 -2.27
N ALA A 61 -5.97 -4.82 -3.32
CA ALA A 61 -5.70 -6.25 -3.31
C ALA A 61 -4.64 -6.64 -2.25
N ARG A 62 -3.61 -5.80 -2.04
CA ARG A 62 -2.63 -6.01 -0.96
C ARG A 62 -3.23 -5.74 0.42
N ILE A 63 -4.13 -4.77 0.57
CA ILE A 63 -4.83 -4.54 1.85
C ILE A 63 -5.64 -5.78 2.23
N GLU A 64 -6.43 -6.33 1.30
CA GLU A 64 -7.20 -7.56 1.51
C GLU A 64 -6.29 -8.73 1.93
N ASP A 65 -5.18 -8.94 1.22
CA ASP A 65 -4.20 -9.99 1.51
C ASP A 65 -3.51 -9.78 2.88
N ALA A 66 -3.25 -8.53 3.29
CA ALA A 66 -2.71 -8.23 4.62
C ALA A 66 -3.69 -8.60 5.75
N PHE A 67 -4.99 -8.32 5.58
CA PHE A 67 -6.03 -8.73 6.53
C PHE A 67 -6.17 -10.25 6.60
N GLU A 68 -6.09 -10.94 5.46
CA GLU A 68 -6.08 -12.41 5.40
C GLU A 68 -4.88 -12.99 6.15
N GLN A 69 -3.67 -12.45 5.92
CA GLN A 69 -2.45 -12.88 6.61
C GLN A 69 -2.51 -12.69 8.14
N GLU A 70 -3.13 -11.61 8.62
CA GLU A 70 -3.33 -11.35 10.05
C GLU A 70 -4.55 -12.08 10.64
N GLY A 71 -5.37 -12.74 9.82
CA GLY A 71 -6.59 -13.41 10.25
C GLY A 71 -7.62 -12.46 10.86
N ARG A 72 -7.72 -11.23 10.34
CA ARG A 72 -8.58 -10.16 10.87
C ARG A 72 -9.69 -9.79 9.88
N GLU A 73 -10.85 -9.41 10.40
CA GLU A 73 -11.88 -8.76 9.57
C GLU A 73 -11.35 -7.45 9.00
N MET A 74 -11.63 -7.20 7.72
CA MET A 74 -11.18 -6.01 7.02
C MET A 74 -11.85 -4.75 7.59
N LYS A 75 -11.12 -4.07 8.48
CA LYS A 75 -11.53 -2.81 9.07
C LYS A 75 -10.29 -1.94 9.29
N VAL A 76 -10.26 -0.79 8.63
CA VAL A 76 -9.24 0.23 8.81
C VAL A 76 -9.81 1.30 9.74
N ASP A 77 -9.11 1.59 10.84
CA ASP A 77 -9.55 2.58 11.83
C ASP A 77 -8.97 3.97 11.54
N TYR A 78 -7.78 4.03 10.92
CA TYR A 78 -7.07 5.28 10.63
C TYR A 78 -6.46 5.32 9.24
N ILE A 79 -6.43 6.53 8.69
CA ILE A 79 -5.65 6.88 7.50
C ILE A 79 -4.68 8.00 7.92
N VAL A 80 -3.39 7.75 7.75
CA VAL A 80 -2.32 8.72 7.95
C VAL A 80 -1.87 9.18 6.57
N GLN A 81 -2.00 10.47 6.28
CA GLN A 81 -1.55 11.07 5.03
C GLN A 81 -0.34 11.95 5.34
N ASN A 82 0.87 11.47 5.04
CA ASN A 82 2.10 12.20 5.32
C ASN A 82 2.31 13.36 4.35
N HIS A 83 1.85 13.23 3.11
CA HIS A 83 2.03 14.22 2.05
C HIS A 83 0.75 14.45 1.24
N VAL A 84 0.57 15.68 0.73
CA VAL A 84 -0.59 16.15 -0.05
C VAL A 84 -0.39 16.07 -1.55
#